data_AF-A0A7C3NH18-F1
#
_entry.id   AF-A0A7C3NH18-F1
#
_cell.length_a   1.000
_cell.length_b   1.000
_cell.length_c   1.000
_cell.angle_alpha   90.00
_cell.angle_beta   90.00
_cell.angle_gamma   90.00
#
_symmetry.space_group_name_H-M   'P 1'
#
loop_
_entity.id
_entity.type
_entity.pdbx_description
1 polymer ?
#
loop_
_entity_poly.entity_id
_entity_poly.type
_entity_poly.pdbx_seq_one_letter_code
_entity_poly.pdbx_strand_id
1 'polypeptide(L)'
;YANELEIAYIDRAALKRFQPGLAHPTLGRGETLMRTEHHTNWILERWMVRESGLTLLGPNPQSLIDPIPSGELRQAVRDRLKDWVDWAQTLADPDWQVPRRQQAYPVETMCRALYTLAKGELTSKPQAVAWASKTIPEPWRSTVKRSQAWRTDDVIDPAIGPEVRDFILWAGSYTQEL
;
A
#
# COMPACT_ATOMS: atom_id res chain seq x y z
N TYR A 1 1.56 -24.40 -1.62
CA TYR A 1 2.22 -23.91 -0.40
C TYR A 1 2.66 -22.46 -0.63
N ALA A 2 2.80 -21.65 0.42
CA ALA A 2 3.34 -20.29 0.30
C ALA A 2 4.87 -20.37 0.13
N ASN A 3 5.43 -19.54 -0.75
CA ASN A 3 6.87 -19.52 -1.05
C ASN A 3 7.61 -18.38 -0.32
N GLU A 4 6.88 -17.43 0.26
CA GLU A 4 7.40 -16.28 0.99
C GLU A 4 6.52 -16.00 2.21
N LEU A 5 7.13 -15.45 3.26
CA LEU A 5 6.46 -15.06 4.50
C LEU A 5 6.90 -13.66 4.90
N GLU A 6 5.95 -12.91 5.47
CA GLU A 6 6.19 -11.63 6.14
C GLU A 6 5.41 -11.66 7.46
N ILE A 7 6.09 -11.38 8.59
CA ILE A 7 5.53 -11.53 9.94
C ILE A 7 6.01 -10.39 10.82
N ALA A 8 5.13 -9.83 11.65
CA ALA A 8 5.54 -8.99 12.77
C ALA A 8 4.98 -9.48 14.10
N TYR A 9 5.84 -9.43 15.12
CA TYR A 9 5.53 -9.78 16.50
C TYR A 9 5.34 -8.49 17.30
N ILE A 10 4.09 -8.14 17.57
CA ILE A 10 3.73 -6.92 18.30
C ILE A 10 3.22 -7.34 19.68
N ASP A 11 3.73 -6.70 20.73
CA ASP A 11 3.22 -6.98 22.07
C ASP A 11 1.75 -6.53 22.19
N ARG A 12 1.00 -7.19 23.08
CA ARG A 12 -0.44 -6.97 23.19
C ARG A 12 -0.82 -5.52 23.51
N ALA A 13 0.01 -4.81 24.28
CA ALA A 13 -0.27 -3.43 24.64
C ALA A 13 -0.08 -2.49 23.44
N ALA A 14 1.01 -2.67 22.68
CA ALA A 14 1.31 -1.91 21.46
C ALA A 14 0.46 -2.33 20.25
N LEU A 15 -0.14 -3.52 20.27
CA LEU A 15 -1.07 -3.95 19.22
C LEU A 15 -2.36 -3.14 19.27
N LYS A 16 -2.81 -2.78 20.49
CA LYS A 16 -4.10 -2.11 20.72
C LYS A 16 -4.25 -0.80 19.96
N ARG A 17 -3.19 0.03 19.96
CA ARG A 17 -3.09 1.25 19.16
C ARG A 17 -1.68 1.43 18.64
N PHE A 18 -1.58 1.91 17.40
CA PHE A 18 -0.31 2.29 16.82
C PHE A 18 0.35 3.41 17.64
N GLN A 19 1.66 3.29 17.85
CA GLN A 19 2.50 4.34 18.43
C GLN A 19 3.78 4.45 17.58
N PRO A 20 4.15 5.66 17.13
CA PRO A 20 5.37 5.87 16.37
C PRO A 20 6.62 5.65 17.24
N GLY A 21 7.76 5.32 16.61
CA GLY A 21 9.04 5.13 17.28
C GLY A 21 9.20 3.79 18.01
N LEU A 22 8.22 2.89 17.94
CA LEU A 22 8.34 1.54 18.49
C LEU A 22 8.92 0.56 17.45
N ALA A 23 9.92 -0.20 17.87
CA ALA A 23 10.52 -1.26 17.07
C ALA A 23 10.06 -2.65 17.53
N HIS A 24 9.54 -3.42 16.59
CA HIS A 24 8.97 -4.75 16.80
C HIS A 24 9.76 -5.81 16.03
N PRO A 25 9.94 -7.03 16.59
CA PRO A 25 10.51 -8.14 15.82
C PRO A 25 9.70 -8.39 14.56
N THR A 26 10.35 -8.31 13.40
CA THR A 26 9.75 -8.40 12.08
C THR A 26 10.61 -9.31 11.21
N LEU A 27 9.96 -10.23 10.50
CA LEU A 27 10.55 -11.11 9.50
C LEU A 27 10.02 -10.66 8.14
N GLY A 28 10.88 -10.07 7.31
CA GLY A 28 10.57 -9.72 5.93
C GLY A 28 10.73 -10.90 4.97
N ARG A 29 10.36 -10.68 3.71
CA ARG A 29 10.46 -11.70 2.65
C ARG A 29 11.92 -12.04 2.35
N GLY A 30 12.32 -13.28 2.68
CA GLY A 30 13.70 -13.73 2.51
C GLY A 30 14.71 -13.09 3.47
N GLU A 31 14.23 -12.37 4.48
CA GLU A 31 15.06 -11.68 5.47
C GLU A 31 15.23 -12.50 6.74
N THR A 32 16.08 -11.99 7.64
CA THR A 32 16.20 -12.52 9.01
C THR A 32 15.32 -11.75 9.97
N LEU A 33 14.95 -12.39 11.09
CA LEU A 33 14.16 -11.73 12.14
C LEU A 33 14.97 -10.59 12.78
N MET A 34 14.48 -9.36 12.66
CA MET A 34 15.14 -8.16 13.19
C MET A 34 14.13 -7.25 13.88
N ARG A 35 14.60 -6.35 14.75
CA ARG A 35 13.73 -5.30 15.30
C ARG A 35 13.65 -4.15 14.31
N THR A 36 12.46 -3.92 13.77
CA THR A 36 12.20 -2.88 12.78
C THR A 36 11.21 -1.88 13.34
N GLU A 37 11.49 -0.60 13.17
CA GLU A 37 10.53 0.45 13.50
C GLU A 37 9.30 0.33 12.61
N HIS A 38 8.11 0.36 13.22
CA HIS A 38 6.86 0.39 12.50
C HIS A 38 6.43 1.83 12.27
N HIS A 39 6.34 2.25 11.01
CA HIS A 39 5.88 3.59 10.63
C HIS A 39 4.35 3.63 10.43
N THR A 40 3.82 4.78 9.99
CA THR A 40 2.38 5.06 9.89
C THR A 40 1.62 4.09 8.99
N ASN A 41 2.29 3.41 8.05
CA ASN A 41 1.71 2.33 7.25
C ASN A 41 1.16 1.18 8.11
N TRP A 42 1.67 0.99 9.34
CA TRP A 42 1.19 -0.04 10.26
C TRP A 42 -0.18 0.26 10.89
N ILE A 43 -0.73 1.46 10.68
CA ILE A 43 -2.15 1.75 10.92
C ILE A 43 -3.00 0.98 9.88
N LEU A 44 -2.56 0.96 8.62
CA LEU A 44 -3.23 0.24 7.53
C LEU A 44 -3.21 -1.28 7.77
N GLU A 45 -2.06 -1.82 8.18
CA GLU A 45 -1.92 -3.25 8.50
C GLU A 45 -2.80 -3.65 9.67
N ARG A 46 -2.85 -2.84 10.75
CA ARG A 46 -3.74 -3.08 11.89
C ARG A 46 -5.21 -3.07 11.48
N TRP A 47 -5.64 -2.12 10.64
CA TRP A 47 -7.01 -2.09 10.14
C TRP A 47 -7.34 -3.34 9.32
N MET A 48 -6.46 -3.75 8.42
CA MET A 48 -6.64 -4.95 7.61
C MET A 48 -6.77 -6.21 8.48
N VAL A 49 -5.89 -6.37 9.47
CA VAL A 49 -5.94 -7.50 10.42
C VAL A 49 -7.24 -7.46 11.24
N ARG A 50 -7.67 -6.26 11.66
CA ARG A 50 -8.88 -6.09 12.47
C ARG A 50 -10.17 -6.41 11.68
N GLU A 51 -10.30 -5.87 10.47
CA GLU A 51 -11.55 -5.93 9.71
C GLU A 51 -11.64 -7.13 8.75
N SER A 52 -10.51 -7.69 8.35
CA SER A 52 -10.45 -8.75 7.32
C SER A 52 -9.44 -9.85 7.62
N GLY A 53 -8.81 -9.84 8.80
CA GLY A 53 -7.87 -10.87 9.22
C GLY A 53 -8.54 -12.21 9.54
N LEU A 54 -7.87 -13.30 9.18
CA LEU A 54 -8.26 -14.65 9.60
C LEU A 54 -7.52 -15.03 10.88
N THR A 55 -8.25 -15.34 11.96
CA THR A 55 -7.65 -15.78 13.22
C THR A 55 -7.19 -17.22 13.09
N LEU A 56 -5.87 -17.44 13.06
CA LEU A 56 -5.30 -18.80 13.04
C LEU A 56 -5.20 -19.40 14.45
N LEU A 57 -4.88 -18.57 15.45
CA LEU A 57 -4.78 -18.96 16.85
C LEU A 57 -5.07 -17.76 17.76
N GLY A 58 -5.72 -18.01 18.90
CA GLY A 58 -5.97 -16.99 19.92
C GLY A 58 -7.28 -16.22 19.71
N PRO A 59 -7.42 -15.05 20.35
CA PRO A 59 -8.67 -14.29 20.33
C PRO A 59 -8.87 -13.54 19.00
N ASN A 60 -10.12 -13.16 18.73
CA ASN A 60 -10.48 -12.36 17.56
C ASN A 60 -9.71 -11.02 17.57
N PRO A 61 -9.06 -10.60 16.44
CA PRO A 61 -8.37 -9.31 16.31
C PRO A 61 -9.17 -8.08 16.77
N GLN A 62 -10.50 -8.08 16.56
CA GLN A 62 -11.38 -7.00 16.99
C GLN A 62 -11.44 -6.80 18.51
N SER A 63 -11.04 -7.82 19.29
CA SER A 63 -10.89 -7.74 20.75
C SER A 63 -9.50 -7.26 21.20
N LEU A 64 -8.53 -7.19 20.28
CA LEU A 64 -7.15 -6.80 20.55
C LEU A 64 -6.80 -5.41 20.01
N ILE A 65 -7.41 -5.02 18.88
CA ILE A 65 -7.12 -3.77 18.17
C ILE A 65 -8.33 -2.85 18.30
N ASP A 66 -8.11 -1.63 18.82
CA ASP A 66 -9.16 -0.62 18.90
C ASP A 66 -9.66 -0.25 17.49
N PRO A 67 -10.94 0.14 17.32
CA PRO A 67 -11.43 0.64 16.04
C PRO A 67 -10.58 1.82 15.54
N ILE A 68 -10.17 1.78 14.28
CA ILE A 68 -9.40 2.84 13.64
C ILE A 68 -10.39 3.68 12.79
N PRO A 69 -10.62 4.96 13.14
CA PRO A 69 -11.55 5.81 12.42
C PRO A 69 -11.11 6.07 10.98
N SER A 70 -12.08 6.33 10.09
CA SER A 70 -11.80 6.65 8.69
C SER A 70 -10.87 7.86 8.51
N GLY A 71 -10.92 8.85 9.41
CA GLY A 71 -10.00 9.99 9.41
C GLY A 71 -8.54 9.58 9.63
N GLU A 72 -8.30 8.65 10.55
CA GLU A 72 -6.96 8.11 10.84
C GLU A 72 -6.43 7.29 9.66
N LEU A 73 -7.27 6.50 9.01
CA LEU A 73 -6.90 5.79 7.77
C LEU A 73 -6.51 6.74 6.64
N ARG A 74 -7.31 7.79 6.42
CA ARG A 74 -6.99 8.80 5.40
C ARG A 74 -5.65 9.46 5.70
N GLN A 75 -5.41 9.81 6.96
CA GLN A 75 -4.14 10.42 7.36
C GLN A 75 -2.96 9.47 7.13
N ALA A 76 -3.07 8.21 7.56
CA ALA A 76 -2.03 7.21 7.34
C ALA A 76 -1.73 7.00 5.83
N VAL A 77 -2.75 7.02 4.98
CA VAL A 77 -2.56 6.97 3.52
C VAL A 77 -1.87 8.24 2.99
N ARG A 78 -2.25 9.43 3.46
CA ARG A 78 -1.58 10.69 3.07
C ARG A 78 -0.11 10.67 3.45
N ASP A 79 0.22 10.18 4.64
CA ASP A 79 1.61 10.06 5.08
C ASP A 79 2.36 9.04 4.22
N ARG A 80 1.76 7.88 3.94
CA ARG A 80 2.36 6.88 3.07
C ARG A 80 2.59 7.38 1.64
N LEU A 81 1.69 8.23 1.12
CA LEU A 81 1.86 8.83 -0.21
C LEU A 81 3.07 9.76 -0.30
N LYS A 82 3.52 10.37 0.82
CA LYS A 82 4.75 11.18 0.82
C LYS A 82 5.96 10.33 0.48
N ASP A 83 6.12 9.17 1.12
CA ASP A 83 7.21 8.24 0.80
C ASP A 83 7.20 7.82 -0.68
N TRP A 84 6.01 7.60 -1.24
CA TRP A 84 5.85 7.25 -2.66
C TRP A 84 6.24 8.42 -3.58
N VAL A 85 5.90 9.65 -3.21
CA VAL A 85 6.31 10.85 -3.94
C VAL A 85 7.82 11.05 -3.87
N ASP A 86 8.43 10.88 -2.69
CA ASP A 86 9.88 10.99 -2.50
C ASP A 86 10.62 9.94 -3.34
N TRP A 87 10.11 8.70 -3.37
CA TRP A 87 10.62 7.66 -4.27
C TRP A 87 10.44 8.02 -5.75
N ALA A 88 9.27 8.52 -6.14
CA ALA A 88 8.99 8.99 -7.50
C ALA A 88 9.93 10.12 -7.96
N GLN A 89 10.45 10.93 -7.04
CA GLN A 89 11.43 11.98 -7.35
C GLN A 89 12.85 11.44 -7.54
N THR A 90 13.13 10.19 -7.14
CA THR A 90 14.44 9.55 -7.31
C THR A 90 14.57 8.97 -8.72
N LEU A 91 14.92 9.82 -9.68
CA LEU A 91 14.95 9.47 -11.11
C LEU A 91 15.95 8.37 -11.49
N ALA A 92 17.02 8.22 -10.72
CA ALA A 92 18.08 7.23 -10.96
C ALA A 92 17.79 5.85 -10.35
N ASP A 93 16.60 5.66 -9.74
CA ASP A 93 16.24 4.40 -9.13
C ASP A 93 16.14 3.28 -10.19
N PRO A 94 16.84 2.14 -10.02
CA PRO A 94 16.78 1.01 -10.96
C PRO A 94 15.38 0.41 -11.09
N ASP A 95 14.49 0.60 -10.11
CA ASP A 95 13.11 0.09 -10.14
C ASP A 95 12.24 0.81 -11.19
N TRP A 96 12.74 1.85 -11.85
CA TRP A 96 12.10 2.42 -13.05
C TRP A 96 12.35 1.59 -14.32
N GLN A 97 13.29 0.65 -14.30
CA GLN A 97 13.71 -0.17 -15.45
C GLN A 97 13.47 -1.68 -15.23
N VAL A 98 12.38 -2.01 -14.54
CA VAL A 98 11.96 -3.38 -14.26
C VAL A 98 10.84 -3.85 -15.21
N PRO A 99 10.58 -5.18 -15.30
CA PRO A 99 9.48 -5.70 -16.09
C PRO A 99 8.13 -5.09 -15.74
N ARG A 100 7.24 -4.97 -16.73
CA ARG A 100 5.87 -4.43 -16.55
C ARG A 100 5.11 -5.09 -15.40
N ARG A 101 5.28 -6.40 -15.18
CA ARG A 101 4.68 -7.10 -14.03
C ARG A 101 5.01 -6.47 -12.67
N GLN A 102 6.20 -5.90 -12.52
CA GLN A 102 6.62 -5.21 -11.30
C GLN A 102 6.08 -3.77 -11.27
N GLN A 103 6.03 -3.09 -12.42
CA GLN A 103 5.43 -1.76 -12.57
C GLN A 103 3.90 -1.74 -12.30
N ALA A 104 3.21 -2.87 -12.36
CA ALA A 104 1.80 -2.97 -11.97
C ALA A 104 1.62 -2.68 -10.47
N TYR A 105 2.59 -3.04 -9.63
CA TYR A 105 2.47 -2.93 -8.17
C TYR A 105 2.30 -1.48 -7.68
N PRO A 106 3.09 -0.49 -8.12
CA PRO A 106 2.87 0.90 -7.77
C PRO A 106 1.51 1.43 -8.24
N VAL A 107 1.09 1.12 -9.47
CA VAL A 107 -0.23 1.55 -10.00
C VAL A 107 -1.37 1.04 -9.13
N GLU A 108 -1.36 -0.24 -8.78
CA GLU A 108 -2.37 -0.84 -7.91
C GLU A 108 -2.36 -0.25 -6.49
N THR A 109 -1.18 0.09 -5.99
CA THR A 109 -1.01 0.71 -4.68
C THR A 109 -1.56 2.13 -4.67
N MET A 110 -1.33 2.91 -5.72
CA MET A 110 -1.94 4.24 -5.89
C MET A 110 -3.46 4.17 -6.00
N CYS A 111 -4.00 3.20 -6.75
CA CYS A 111 -5.45 2.96 -6.81
C CYS A 111 -6.04 2.73 -5.41
N ARG A 112 -5.37 1.91 -4.59
CA ARG A 112 -5.82 1.61 -3.22
C ARG A 112 -5.73 2.82 -2.31
N ALA A 113 -4.66 3.61 -2.42
CA ALA A 113 -4.53 4.87 -1.69
C ALA A 113 -5.68 5.84 -2.03
N LEU A 114 -5.93 6.07 -3.32
CA LEU A 114 -7.01 6.95 -3.79
C LEU A 114 -8.40 6.47 -3.35
N TYR A 115 -8.64 5.15 -3.39
CA TYR A 115 -9.87 4.55 -2.87
C TYR A 115 -10.05 4.87 -1.39
N THR A 116 -9.02 4.66 -0.56
CA THR A 116 -9.09 4.92 0.87
C THR A 116 -9.28 6.40 1.18
N LEU A 117 -8.67 7.30 0.42
CA LEU A 117 -8.94 8.74 0.55
C LEU A 117 -10.41 9.07 0.26
N ALA A 118 -10.96 8.52 -0.82
CA ALA A 118 -12.33 8.78 -1.25
C ALA A 118 -13.39 8.13 -0.35
N LYS A 119 -13.16 6.89 0.14
CA LYS A 119 -14.16 6.08 0.84
C LYS A 119 -13.95 6.00 2.34
N GLY A 120 -12.74 6.28 2.83
CA GLY A 120 -12.40 6.18 4.25
C GLY A 120 -12.28 4.75 4.77
N GLU A 121 -12.03 3.79 3.88
CA GLU A 121 -11.85 2.36 4.20
C GLU A 121 -10.74 1.78 3.31
N LEU A 122 -10.09 0.69 3.74
CA LEU A 122 -9.18 -0.05 2.87
C LEU A 122 -9.93 -1.13 2.11
N THR A 123 -9.41 -1.48 0.94
CA THR A 123 -9.96 -2.53 0.09
C THR A 123 -8.86 -3.33 -0.58
N SER A 124 -9.21 -4.43 -1.23
CA SER A 124 -8.23 -5.21 -1.99
C SER A 124 -7.73 -4.44 -3.21
N LYS A 125 -6.51 -4.73 -3.69
CA LYS A 125 -5.97 -4.09 -4.90
C LYS A 125 -6.88 -4.27 -6.13
N PRO A 126 -7.45 -5.46 -6.42
CA PRO A 126 -8.39 -5.61 -7.52
C PRO A 126 -9.64 -4.73 -7.41
N GLN A 127 -10.23 -4.61 -6.21
CA GLN A 127 -11.39 -3.75 -5.99
C GLN A 127 -11.04 -2.27 -6.18
N ALA A 128 -9.89 -1.84 -5.66
CA ALA A 128 -9.41 -0.47 -5.84
C ALA A 128 -9.15 -0.13 -7.31
N VAL A 129 -8.53 -1.04 -8.07
CA VAL A 129 -8.29 -0.88 -9.52
C VAL A 129 -9.61 -0.81 -10.30
N ALA A 130 -10.57 -1.67 -9.97
CA ALA A 130 -11.88 -1.68 -10.62
C ALA A 130 -12.66 -0.38 -10.35
N TRP A 131 -12.55 0.16 -9.13
CA TRP A 131 -13.07 1.48 -8.78
C TRP A 131 -12.36 2.58 -9.57
N ALA A 132 -11.02 2.63 -9.51
CA ALA A 132 -10.21 3.67 -10.13
C ALA A 132 -10.43 3.74 -11.65
N SER A 133 -10.55 2.59 -12.33
CA SER A 133 -10.83 2.48 -13.77
C SER A 133 -12.13 3.17 -14.21
N LYS A 134 -13.04 3.47 -13.27
CA LYS A 134 -14.33 4.12 -13.51
C LYS A 134 -14.38 5.57 -13.01
N THR A 135 -13.55 5.94 -12.02
CA THR A 135 -13.71 7.19 -11.27
C THR A 135 -12.60 8.21 -11.50
N ILE A 136 -11.34 7.79 -11.65
CA ILE A 136 -10.23 8.73 -11.79
C ILE A 136 -10.23 9.38 -13.19
N PRO A 137 -9.70 10.60 -13.35
CA PRO A 137 -9.65 11.27 -14.65
C PRO A 137 -8.64 10.63 -15.62
N GLU A 138 -8.75 10.99 -16.89
CA GLU A 138 -7.65 10.79 -17.85
C GLU A 138 -6.48 11.73 -17.51
N PRO A 139 -5.23 11.36 -17.84
CA PRO A 139 -4.81 10.13 -18.53
C PRO A 139 -4.70 8.89 -17.62
N TRP A 140 -4.83 9.08 -16.30
CA TRP A 140 -4.53 8.04 -15.31
C TRP A 140 -5.46 6.84 -15.39
N ARG A 141 -6.72 7.07 -15.76
CA ARG A 141 -7.68 6.00 -16.01
C ARG A 141 -7.17 5.03 -17.09
N SER A 142 -6.56 5.55 -18.16
CA SER A 142 -5.95 4.73 -19.21
C SER A 142 -4.74 3.94 -18.69
N THR A 143 -3.88 4.54 -17.86
CA THR A 143 -2.77 3.85 -17.18
C THR A 143 -3.27 2.66 -16.36
N VAL A 144 -4.28 2.89 -15.50
CA VAL A 144 -4.88 1.84 -14.65
C VAL A 144 -5.50 0.73 -15.49
N LYS A 145 -6.17 1.07 -16.59
CA LYS A 145 -6.76 0.05 -17.48
C LYS A 145 -5.69 -0.83 -18.12
N ARG A 146 -4.60 -0.23 -18.62
CA ARG A 146 -3.49 -0.98 -19.23
C ARG A 146 -2.73 -1.82 -18.21
N SER A 147 -2.55 -1.33 -16.98
CA SER A 147 -1.77 -2.03 -15.95
C SER A 147 -2.35 -3.39 -15.55
N GLN A 148 -3.65 -3.60 -15.74
CA GLN A 148 -4.29 -4.89 -15.48
C GLN A 148 -3.73 -6.03 -16.34
N ALA A 149 -3.22 -5.74 -17.54
CA ALA A 149 -2.60 -6.73 -18.42
C ALA A 149 -1.11 -6.99 -18.08
N TRP A 150 -0.49 -6.17 -17.22
CA TRP A 150 0.95 -6.24 -16.99
C TRP A 150 1.37 -7.37 -16.06
N ARG A 151 0.47 -7.94 -15.23
CA ARG A 151 0.83 -8.91 -14.17
C ARG A 151 1.55 -10.17 -14.66
N THR A 152 1.43 -10.49 -15.94
CA THR A 152 2.10 -11.63 -16.59
C THR A 152 3.06 -11.20 -17.70
N ASP A 153 3.36 -9.90 -17.78
CA ASP A 153 4.18 -9.30 -18.82
C ASP A 153 5.61 -9.03 -18.31
N ASP A 154 6.55 -9.80 -18.84
CA ASP A 154 7.97 -9.73 -18.48
C ASP A 154 8.77 -8.74 -19.35
N VAL A 155 8.12 -8.03 -20.27
CA VAL A 155 8.76 -7.00 -21.08
C VAL A 155 9.20 -5.83 -20.19
N ILE A 156 10.46 -5.43 -20.35
CA ILE A 156 10.98 -4.17 -19.85
C ILE A 156 10.70 -3.12 -20.93
N ASP A 157 9.83 -2.17 -20.62
CA ASP A 157 9.45 -1.08 -21.51
C ASP A 157 9.86 0.26 -20.88
N PRO A 158 10.89 0.95 -21.44
CA PRO A 158 11.36 2.22 -20.92
C PRO A 158 10.30 3.33 -20.85
N ALA A 159 9.20 3.21 -21.59
CA ALA A 159 8.11 4.19 -21.55
C ALA A 159 7.21 4.05 -20.30
N ILE A 160 7.18 2.88 -19.66
CA ILE A 160 6.26 2.59 -18.55
C ILE A 160 6.73 3.20 -17.24
N GLY A 161 8.04 3.16 -16.95
CA GLY A 161 8.60 3.73 -15.71
C GLY A 161 8.21 5.20 -15.52
N PRO A 162 8.44 6.09 -16.50
CA PRO A 162 8.01 7.49 -16.44
C PRO A 162 6.50 7.67 -16.26
N GLU A 163 5.68 6.88 -16.97
CA GLU A 163 4.22 6.94 -16.84
C GLU A 163 3.75 6.60 -15.41
N VAL A 164 4.29 5.52 -14.83
CA VAL A 164 3.95 5.08 -13.47
C VAL A 164 4.42 6.10 -12.45
N ARG A 165 5.61 6.66 -12.63
CA ARG A 165 6.14 7.74 -11.78
C ARG A 165 5.22 8.96 -11.80
N ASP A 166 4.81 9.42 -12.97
CA ASP A 166 3.96 10.59 -13.10
C ASP A 166 2.57 10.34 -12.47
N PHE A 167 2.05 9.09 -12.56
CA PHE A 167 0.84 8.70 -11.86
C PHE A 167 0.97 8.75 -10.33
N ILE A 168 2.11 8.34 -9.78
CA ILE A 168 2.40 8.43 -8.33
C ILE A 168 2.42 9.90 -7.89
N LEU A 169 3.11 10.76 -8.63
CA LEU A 169 3.18 12.19 -8.33
C LEU A 169 1.79 12.83 -8.33
N TRP A 170 0.95 12.49 -9.31
CA TRP A 170 -0.44 12.95 -9.35
C TRP A 170 -1.28 12.42 -8.19
N ALA A 171 -1.13 11.14 -7.84
CA ALA A 171 -1.85 10.57 -6.70
C ALA A 171 -1.46 11.26 -5.38
N GLY A 172 -0.20 11.69 -5.24
CA GLY A 172 0.28 12.51 -4.15
C GLY A 172 -0.35 13.91 -4.10
N SER A 173 -0.57 14.56 -5.26
CA SER A 173 -1.20 15.89 -5.34
C SER A 173 -2.74 15.86 -5.26
N TYR A 174 -3.38 14.71 -5.53
CA TYR A 174 -4.83 14.50 -5.38
C TYR A 174 -5.36 14.79 -3.96
N THR A 175 -4.43 14.94 -3.01
CA THR A 175 -4.66 15.27 -1.61
C THR A 175 -5.20 16.69 -1.37
N GLN A 176 -5.15 17.61 -2.35
CA GLN A 176 -5.49 19.03 -2.16
C GLN A 176 -6.91 19.44 -2.60
N GLU A 177 -7.69 18.54 -3.21
CA GLU A 177 -9.00 18.88 -3.81
C GLU A 177 -10.22 18.21 -3.14
N LEU A 178 -10.02 17.50 -2.02
CA LEU A 178 -11.07 16.93 -1.16
C LEU A 178 -11.03 17.54 0.23
#